data_AF-A0A2T3FYL4-F1
#
_entry.id   AF-A0A2T3FYL4-F1
#
_cell.length_a   1.000
_cell.length_b   1.000
_cell.length_c   1.000
_cell.angle_alpha   90.00
_cell.angle_beta   90.00
_cell.angle_gamma   90.00
#
_symmetry.space_group_name_H-M   'P 1'
#
loop_
_entity.id
_entity.type
_entity.pdbx_description
1 polymer ?
#
loop_
_entity_poly.entity_id
_entity_poly.type
_entity_poly.pdbx_seq_one_letter_code
_entity_poly.pdbx_strand_id
1 'polypeptide(L)' 'MKKEIVEDLIMNLKDAGCDEELITQCIKKYNNDDLKMLIKSLQCHRCCLLDKLHEEQKKIDCLDYLIYSLKKKMEEE' A
#
# COMPACT_ATOMS: atom_id res chain seq x y z
N MET A 1 -2.25 -25.10 -15.13
CA MET A 1 -1.97 -23.80 -15.79
C MET A 1 -2.95 -22.70 -15.38
N LYS A 2 -4.18 -22.57 -15.90
CA LYS A 2 -5.05 -21.43 -15.52
C LYS A 2 -5.33 -21.32 -14.00
N LYS A 3 -5.50 -22.44 -13.30
CA LYS A 3 -5.73 -22.46 -11.84
C LYS A 3 -4.52 -21.93 -11.05
N GLU A 4 -3.32 -22.35 -11.44
CA GLU A 4 -2.05 -21.98 -10.80
C GLU A 4 -1.77 -20.48 -10.94
N ILE A 5 -2.03 -19.90 -12.12
CA ILE A 5 -1.86 -18.45 -12.35
C ILE A 5 -2.83 -17.62 -11.47
N VAL A 6 -4.05 -18.13 -11.22
CA VAL A 6 -5.01 -17.45 -10.33
C VAL A 6 -4.59 -17.55 -8.88
N GLU A 7 -4.03 -18.67 -8.45
CA GLU A 7 -3.47 -18.84 -7.09
C GLU A 7 -2.30 -17.86 -6.87
N ASP A 8 -1.38 -17.77 -7.83
CA ASP A 8 -0.27 -16.80 -7.81
C ASP A 8 -0.78 -15.36 -7.77
N LEU A 9 -1.79 -15.04 -8.57
CA LEU A 9 -2.41 -13.72 -8.56
C LEU A 9 -2.96 -13.38 -7.17
N ILE A 10 -3.70 -14.31 -6.54
CA ILE A 10 -4.27 -14.09 -5.21
C ILE A 10 -3.18 -13.87 -4.16
N MET A 11 -2.12 -14.68 -4.18
CA MET A 11 -0.99 -14.53 -3.24
C MET A 11 -0.33 -13.16 -3.41
N ASN A 12 0.00 -12.77 -4.63
CA ASN A 12 0.61 -11.46 -4.89
C ASN A 12 -0.29 -10.29 -4.46
N LEU A 13 -1.61 -10.39 -4.63
CA LEU A 13 -2.54 -9.35 -4.19
C LEU A 13 -2.58 -9.24 -2.66
N LYS A 14 -2.57 -10.37 -1.95
CA LYS A 14 -2.48 -10.41 -0.48
C LYS A 14 -1.18 -9.80 0.03
N ASP A 15 -0.06 -10.17 -0.57
CA ASP A 15 1.27 -9.65 -0.20
C ASP A 15 1.39 -8.15 -0.49
N ALA A 16 0.68 -7.65 -1.51
CA ALA A 16 0.54 -6.23 -1.80
C ALA A 16 -0.43 -5.49 -0.85
N GLY A 17 -0.99 -6.18 0.15
CA GLY A 17 -1.93 -5.61 1.12
C GLY A 17 -3.28 -5.22 0.52
N CYS A 18 -3.70 -5.89 -0.56
CA CYS A 18 -5.06 -5.75 -1.07
C CYS A 18 -6.04 -6.44 -0.12
N ASP A 19 -7.18 -5.80 0.14
CA ASP A 19 -8.26 -6.42 0.92
C ASP A 19 -9.05 -7.45 0.09
N GLU A 20 -9.91 -8.21 0.77
CA GLU A 20 -10.70 -9.28 0.16
C GLU A 20 -11.63 -8.77 -0.95
N GLU A 21 -12.13 -7.54 -0.82
CA GLU A 21 -12.99 -6.92 -1.83
C GLU A 21 -12.20 -6.65 -3.11
N LEU A 22 -11.05 -5.98 -3.00
CA LEU A 22 -10.18 -5.67 -4.13
C LEU A 22 -9.65 -6.94 -4.79
N ILE A 23 -9.27 -7.95 -3.99
CA ILE A 23 -8.86 -9.27 -4.50
C ILE A 23 -9.97 -9.88 -5.34
N THR A 24 -11.20 -9.90 -4.82
CA THR A 24 -12.36 -10.46 -5.54
C THR A 24 -12.62 -9.72 -6.85
N GLN A 25 -12.51 -8.39 -6.86
CA GLN A 25 -12.67 -7.59 -8.08
C GLN A 25 -11.56 -7.87 -9.11
N CYS A 26 -10.31 -8.01 -8.66
CA CYS A 26 -9.18 -8.35 -9.53
C CYS A 26 -9.33 -9.73 -10.16
N ILE A 27 -9.75 -10.75 -9.39
CA ILE A 27 -10.00 -12.11 -9.94
C ILE A 27 -11.11 -12.06 -11.00
N LYS A 28 -12.21 -11.34 -10.74
CA LYS A 28 -13.31 -11.19 -11.72
C LYS A 28 -12.83 -10.55 -13.02
N LYS A 29 -12.02 -9.49 -12.95
CA LYS A 29 -11.45 -8.82 -14.12
C LYS A 29 -10.49 -9.73 -14.89
N TYR A 30 -9.65 -10.49 -14.17
CA TYR A 30 -8.75 -11.47 -14.76
C TYR A 30 -9.51 -12.56 -15.53
N ASN A 31 -10.56 -13.13 -14.94
CA ASN A 31 -11.37 -14.17 -15.58
C ASN A 31 -12.16 -13.67 -16.80
N ASN A 32 -12.41 -12.36 -16.88
CA ASN A 32 -13.08 -11.71 -18.01
C ASN A 32 -12.10 -11.17 -19.07
N ASP A 33 -10.81 -11.50 -18.98
CA ASP A 33 -9.72 -10.98 -19.83
C ASP A 33 -9.60 -9.43 -19.83
N ASP A 34 -10.16 -8.76 -18.82
CA ASP A 34 -10.10 -7.29 -18.65
C ASP A 34 -8.86 -6.86 -17.86
N LEU A 35 -7.69 -7.18 -18.41
CA LEU A 35 -6.40 -6.88 -17.79
C LEU A 35 -6.17 -5.38 -17.64
N LYS A 36 -6.73 -4.56 -18.54
CA LYS A 36 -6.61 -3.10 -18.48
C LYS A 36 -7.25 -2.54 -17.21
N MET A 37 -8.49 -2.96 -16.90
CA MET A 37 -9.15 -2.51 -15.67
C MET A 37 -8.56 -3.14 -14.41
N LEU A 38 -7.95 -4.32 -14.52
CA LEU A 38 -7.20 -4.93 -13.42
C LEU A 38 -5.97 -4.07 -13.08
N ILE A 39 -5.13 -3.76 -14.07
CA ILE A 39 -3.94 -2.92 -13.90
C ILE A 39 -4.32 -1.56 -13.30
N LYS A 40 -5.41 -0.94 -13.79
CA LYS A 40 -5.89 0.33 -13.25
C LYS A 40 -6.27 0.24 -11.76
N SER A 41 -6.93 -0.84 -11.34
CA SER A 41 -7.22 -1.08 -9.92
C SER A 41 -5.95 -1.17 -9.07
N LEU A 42 -4.91 -1.86 -9.57
CA LEU A 42 -3.63 -1.97 -8.85
C LEU A 42 -2.88 -0.64 -8.76
N GLN A 43 -2.92 0.17 -9.82
CA GLN A 43 -2.35 1.52 -9.80
C GLN A 43 -3.04 2.41 -8.77
N CYS A 44 -4.37 2.30 -8.66
CA CYS A 44 -5.13 3.02 -7.64
C CYS A 44 -4.71 2.61 -6.22
N HIS A 45 -4.64 1.29 -5.96
CA HIS A 45 -4.19 0.77 -4.66
C HIS A 45 -2.77 1.22 -4.32
N ARG A 46 -1.85 1.21 -5.30
CA ARG A 46 -0.50 1.75 -5.13
C ARG A 46 -0.50 3.22 -4.70
N CYS A 47 -1.37 4.05 -5.28
CA CYS A 47 -1.50 5.45 -4.84
C CYS A 47 -1.96 5.54 -3.38
N CYS A 48 -2.97 4.75 -2.98
CA CYS A 48 -3.43 4.72 -1.59
C CYS A 48 -2.33 4.28 -0.61
N LEU A 49 -1.47 3.33 -1.01
CA LEU A 49 -0.31 2.92 -0.19
C LEU A 49 0.71 4.06 -0.06
N LEU A 50 0.98 4.79 -1.14
CA LEU A 50 1.88 5.96 -1.09
C LEU A 50 1.32 7.06 -0.21
N ASP A 51 0.01 7.31 -0.26
CA ASP A 51 -0.62 8.32 0.59
C ASP A 51 -0.47 7.97 2.07
N LYS A 52 -0.75 6.71 2.45
CA LYS A 52 -0.52 6.21 3.82
C LYS A 52 0.95 6.33 4.23
N LEU A 53 1.88 5.97 3.34
CA LEU A 53 3.32 6.10 3.60
C LEU A 53 3.69 7.57 3.88
N HIS A 54 3.19 8.51 3.07
CA HIS A 54 3.45 9.94 3.26
C HIS A 54 2.80 10.48 4.54
N GLU A 55 1.65 9.97 4.96
CA GLU A 55 1.02 10.31 6.24
C GLU A 55 1.87 9.85 7.43
N GLU A 56 2.34 8.60 7.42
CA GLU A 56 3.23 8.10 8.47
C GLU A 56 4.57 8.85 8.48
N GLN A 57 5.14 9.17 7.31
CA GLN A 57 6.36 9.97 7.22
C GLN A 57 6.18 11.35 7.89
N LYS A 58 5.08 12.05 7.63
CA LYS A 58 4.80 13.34 8.28
C LYS A 58 4.72 13.23 9.80
N LYS A 59 4.16 12.14 10.33
CA LYS A 59 4.10 11.90 11.78
C LYS A 59 5.51 11.70 12.35
N ILE A 60 6.35 10.95 11.66
CA ILE A 60 7.76 10.73 12.03
C ILE A 60 8.52 12.06 12.03
N ASP A 61 8.40 12.87 10.96
CA ASP A 61 9.08 14.17 10.85
C ASP A 61 8.71 15.10 12.02
N CYS A 62 7.43 15.14 12.40
CA CYS A 62 6.96 15.90 13.56
C CYS A 62 7.56 15.39 14.88
N LEU A 63 7.64 14.07 15.05
CA LEU A 63 8.22 13.46 16.25
C LEU A 63 9.73 13.74 16.35
N ASP A 64 10.45 13.62 15.24
CA ASP A 64 11.89 13.89 15.17
C ASP A 64 12.19 15.35 15.52
N TYR A 65 11.39 16.29 15.00
CA TYR A 65 11.51 17.70 15.35
C TYR A 65 11.25 17.96 16.85
N LEU A 66 10.23 17.31 17.43
CA LEU A 66 9.94 17.43 18.86
C LEU A 66 11.10 16.91 19.70
N ILE A 67 11.64 15.73 19.37
CA ILE A 67 12.77 15.12 20.06
C ILE A 67 14.00 16.04 19.98
N TYR A 68 14.32 16.55 18.78
CA TYR A 68 15.42 17.48 18.59
C TYR A 68 15.26 18.74 19.47
N SER A 69 14.06 19.32 19.48
CA SER A 69 13.76 20.52 20.26
C SER A 69 13.91 20.30 21.76
N LEU A 70 13.55 19.11 22.26
CA LEU A 70 13.71 18.74 23.67
C LEU A 70 15.19 18.50 24.02
N LYS A 71 15.94 17.79 23.17
CA LYS A 71 17.38 17.58 23.36
C LYS A 71 18.14 18.90 23.43
N LYS A 72 17.83 19.82 22.50
CA LYS A 72 18.45 21.14 22.47
C LYS A 72 18.23 21.93 23.76
N LYS A 73 17.02 21.87 24.34
CA LYS A 73 16.73 22.51 25.63
C LYS A 73 17.56 21.93 26.78
N MET A 74 17.80 20.62 26.79
CA MET A 74 18.63 19.98 27.82
C MET A 74 20.11 20.36 27.72
N GLU A 75 20.60 20.71 26.53
CA GLU A 75 22.00 21.12 26.32
C GLU A 75 22.24 22.60 26.67
N GLU A 76 21.18 23.41 26.72
CA GLU A 76 21.23 24.85 27.06
C GLU A 76 21.04 25.12 28.57
N GLU A 77 20.72 24.09 29.37
CA GLU A 77 20.65 24.11 30.85
C GLU A 77 21.94 23.60 31.51
#